data_AF-A0AAU8S2M4-F1
#
_entry.id   AF-A0AAU8S2M4-F1
#
_cell.length_a   1.000
_cell.length_b   1.000
_cell.length_c   1.000
_cell.angle_alpha   90.00
_cell.angle_beta   90.00
_cell.angle_gamma   90.00
#
_symmetry.space_group_name_H-M   'P 1'
#
loop_
_entity.id
_entity.type
_entity.pdbx_description
1 polymer ?
#
loop_
_entity_poly.entity_id
_entity_poly.type
_entity_poly.pdbx_seq_one_letter_code
_entity_poly.pdbx_strand_id
1 'polypeptide(L)'
;MIDHLDVKIRLFLLGAPICLALIGLVADLHIACSRQYKEMTSALQRSACLPFATGMWGEQKIGSRILVISVIAGAIGSPAFSIRRGLLDEQDHLQFPRYLRGKILIASSLNTIGIAWVAAYYLMKLIK
;
A
#
# COMPACT_ATOMS: atom_id res chain seq x y z
N MET A 1 -24.15 -20.65 -8.34
CA MET A 1 -24.89 -19.39 -8.64
C MET A 1 -23.93 -18.20 -8.70
N ILE A 2 -22.85 -18.36 -9.47
CA ILE A 2 -22.14 -17.32 -10.26
C ILE A 2 -22.21 -17.72 -11.75
N ASP A 3 -22.77 -18.90 -12.04
CA ASP A 3 -22.69 -19.62 -13.31
C ASP A 3 -23.64 -19.09 -14.38
N HIS A 4 -24.57 -18.20 -14.01
CA HIS A 4 -25.50 -17.53 -14.93
C HIS A 4 -25.05 -16.12 -15.32
N LEU A 5 -23.90 -15.65 -14.81
CA LEU A 5 -23.39 -14.32 -15.13
C LEU A 5 -22.61 -14.38 -16.44
N ASP A 6 -23.01 -13.56 -17.41
CA ASP A 6 -22.39 -13.47 -18.74
C ASP A 6 -20.86 -13.43 -18.62
N VAL A 7 -20.16 -14.23 -19.44
CA VAL A 7 -18.69 -14.40 -19.35
C VAL A 7 -17.96 -13.06 -19.34
N LYS A 8 -18.52 -12.05 -20.03
CA LYS A 8 -18.02 -10.67 -20.04
C LYS A 8 -17.98 -10.03 -18.66
N ILE A 9 -19.04 -10.17 -17.88
CA ILE A 9 -19.13 -9.59 -16.53
C ILE A 9 -18.16 -10.32 -15.60
N ARG A 10 -18.04 -11.64 -15.72
CA ARG A 10 -17.07 -12.43 -14.94
C ARG A 10 -15.62 -12.02 -15.26
N LEU A 11 -15.31 -11.79 -16.54
CA LEU A 11 -14.01 -11.28 -16.96
C LEU A 11 -13.76 -9.87 -16.42
N PHE A 12 -14.75 -8.99 -16.43
CA PHE A 12 -14.62 -7.64 -15.91
C PHE A 12 -14.42 -7.64 -14.39
N LEU A 13 -15.15 -8.50 -13.67
CA LEU A 13 -15.08 -8.62 -12.21
C LEU A 13 -13.74 -9.19 -11.73
N LEU A 14 -13.10 -10.07 -12.51
CA LEU A 14 -11.76 -10.59 -12.23
C LEU A 14 -10.66 -9.66 -12.76
N GLY A 15 -10.86 -9.06 -13.94
CA GLY A 15 -9.87 -8.23 -14.63
C GLY A 15 -9.64 -6.89 -13.94
N ALA A 16 -10.72 -6.23 -13.50
CA ALA A 16 -10.62 -4.93 -12.82
C ALA A 16 -9.70 -4.95 -11.59
N PRO A 17 -9.83 -5.86 -10.61
CA PRO A 17 -8.94 -5.89 -9.45
C PRO A 17 -7.50 -6.28 -9.81
N ILE A 18 -7.29 -7.10 -10.84
CA ILE A 18 -5.94 -7.42 -11.34
C ILE A 18 -5.27 -6.17 -11.92
N CYS A 19 -5.99 -5.41 -12.74
CA CYS A 19 -5.48 -4.15 -13.29
C CYS A 19 -5.17 -3.14 -12.17
N LEU A 20 -6.04 -3.01 -11.16
CA LEU A 20 -5.80 -2.13 -10.02
C LEU A 20 -4.57 -2.55 -9.22
N ALA A 21 -4.42 -3.85 -8.95
CA ALA A 21 -3.26 -4.39 -8.24
C ALA A 21 -1.96 -4.20 -9.04
N LEU A 22 -1.98 -4.38 -10.37
CA LEU A 22 -0.83 -4.14 -11.23
C LEU A 22 -0.43 -2.66 -11.24
N ILE A 23 -1.41 -1.74 -11.32
CA ILE A 23 -1.13 -0.29 -11.27
C ILE A 23 -0.53 0.09 -9.92
N GLY A 24 -1.08 -0.41 -8.81
CA GLY A 24 -0.53 -0.21 -7.47
C GLY A 24 0.91 -0.73 -7.36
N LEU A 25 1.15 -1.95 -7.82
CA LEU A 25 2.47 -2.58 -7.82
C LEU A 25 3.49 -1.81 -8.66
N VAL A 26 3.09 -1.32 -9.84
CA VAL A 26 3.97 -0.51 -10.70
C VAL A 26 4.31 0.83 -10.04
N ALA A 27 3.35 1.45 -9.36
CA ALA A 27 3.60 2.68 -8.60
C ALA A 27 4.57 2.43 -7.43
N ASP A 28 4.37 1.35 -6.67
CA ASP A 28 5.26 0.96 -5.57
C ASP A 28 6.66 0.60 -6.08
N LEU A 29 6.75 -0.13 -7.19
CA LEU A 29 8.02 -0.48 -7.85
C LEU A 29 8.75 0.78 -8.32
N HIS A 30 8.03 1.73 -8.90
CA HIS A 30 8.59 3.00 -9.35
C HIS A 30 9.15 3.81 -8.17
N ILE A 31 8.44 3.83 -7.03
CA ILE A 31 8.92 4.48 -5.81
C ILE A 31 10.13 3.76 -5.24
N ALA A 32 10.09 2.42 -5.14
CA ALA A 32 11.14 1.58 -4.57
C ALA A 32 12.45 1.56 -5.37
N CYS A 33 12.35 1.66 -6.70
CA CYS A 33 13.48 1.70 -7.62
C CYS A 33 14.06 3.11 -7.79
N SER A 34 13.24 4.14 -7.59
CA SER A 34 13.65 5.54 -7.78
C SER A 34 14.24 6.17 -6.51
N ARG A 35 14.79 7.38 -6.67
CA ARG A 35 15.27 8.25 -5.58
C ARG A 35 14.16 8.60 -4.57
N GLN A 36 12.90 8.42 -4.98
CA GLN A 36 11.70 8.58 -4.17
C GLN A 36 11.74 7.75 -2.88
N TYR A 37 12.26 6.52 -2.91
CA TYR A 37 12.43 5.71 -1.70
C TYR A 37 13.38 6.39 -0.70
N LYS A 38 14.49 6.95 -1.17
CA LYS A 38 15.46 7.63 -0.30
C LYS A 38 14.91 8.94 0.27
N GLU A 39 14.10 9.67 -0.48
CA GLU A 39 13.41 10.85 0.05
C GLU A 39 12.37 10.47 1.10
N MET A 40 11.64 9.37 0.90
CA MET A 40 10.70 8.83 1.89
C MET A 40 11.40 8.50 3.21
N THR A 41 12.49 7.72 3.14
CA THR A 41 13.22 7.31 4.35
C THR A 41 13.90 8.49 5.03
N SER A 42 14.40 9.47 4.26
CA SER A 42 14.96 10.70 4.82
C SER A 42 13.92 11.56 5.54
N ALA A 43 12.68 11.59 5.06
CA ALA A 43 11.59 12.36 5.66
C ALA A 43 11.00 11.70 6.92
N LEU A 44 11.33 10.43 7.19
CA LEU A 44 10.81 9.62 8.29
C LEU A 44 11.92 9.19 9.27
N GLN A 45 13.06 9.88 9.28
CA GLN A 45 14.21 9.48 10.11
C GLN A 45 13.94 9.57 11.61
N ARG A 46 13.00 10.42 12.05
CA ARG A 46 12.65 10.56 13.48
C ARG A 46 11.54 9.59 13.88
N SER A 47 10.74 9.16 12.91
CA SER A 47 9.61 8.26 13.09
C SER A 47 10.04 6.81 13.30
N ALA A 48 9.51 6.17 14.35
CA ALA A 48 9.79 4.77 14.65
C ALA A 48 9.20 3.78 13.61
N CYS A 49 8.32 4.23 12.72
CA CYS A 49 7.74 3.38 11.66
C CYS A 49 8.78 2.90 10.66
N LEU A 50 9.82 3.70 10.40
CA LEU A 50 10.87 3.35 9.45
C LEU A 50 11.70 2.16 9.97
N PRO A 51 12.35 2.23 11.15
CA PRO A 51 13.10 1.10 11.69
C PRO A 51 12.21 -0.12 11.98
N PHE A 52 10.94 0.09 12.34
CA PHE A 52 9.98 -1.01 12.48
C PHE A 52 9.73 -1.74 11.15
N ALA A 53 9.45 -0.99 10.08
CA ALA A 53 9.18 -1.56 8.77
C ALA A 53 10.42 -2.23 8.15
N THR A 54 11.59 -1.58 8.26
CA THR A 54 12.84 -2.10 7.71
C THR A 54 13.40 -3.25 8.52
N GLY A 55 13.20 -3.28 9.85
CA GLY A 55 13.55 -4.42 10.69
C GLY A 55 12.71 -5.66 10.40
N MET A 56 11.43 -5.48 10.04
CA MET A 56 10.52 -6.59 9.74
C MET A 56 10.72 -7.17 8.33
N TRP A 57 10.95 -6.32 7.32
CA TRP A 57 10.98 -6.75 5.91
C TRP A 57 12.34 -6.64 5.23
N GLY A 58 13.26 -5.86 5.79
CA GLY A 58 14.56 -5.51 5.20
C GLY A 58 14.48 -4.40 4.14
N GLU A 59 15.65 -3.98 3.63
CA GLU A 59 15.77 -2.96 2.57
C GLU A 59 16.57 -3.40 1.34
N GLN A 60 17.15 -4.60 1.39
CA GLN A 60 18.09 -5.08 0.36
C GLN A 60 17.40 -5.42 -0.95
N LYS A 61 16.16 -5.93 -0.90
CA LYS A 61 15.40 -6.35 -2.08
C LYS A 61 14.30 -5.35 -2.41
N ILE A 62 14.00 -5.20 -3.70
CA ILE A 62 12.92 -4.32 -4.18
C ILE A 62 11.56 -4.75 -3.59
N GLY A 63 11.29 -6.05 -3.51
CA GLY A 63 10.09 -6.58 -2.86
C GLY A 63 9.98 -6.17 -1.38
N SER A 64 11.08 -6.21 -0.64
CA SER A 64 11.11 -5.74 0.75
C SER A 64 10.82 -4.25 0.85
N ARG A 65 11.38 -3.43 -0.04
CA ARG A 65 11.10 -1.99 -0.09
C ARG A 65 9.63 -1.68 -0.38
N ILE A 66 8.97 -2.47 -1.24
CA ILE A 66 7.53 -2.33 -1.50
C ILE A 66 6.71 -2.59 -0.22
N LEU A 67 7.08 -3.61 0.56
CA LEU A 67 6.43 -3.89 1.84
C LEU A 67 6.67 -2.79 2.86
N VAL A 68 7.88 -2.24 2.92
CA VAL A 68 8.22 -1.07 3.75
C VAL A 68 7.37 0.14 3.36
N ILE A 69 7.26 0.45 2.07
CA ILE A 69 6.40 1.52 1.54
C ILE A 69 4.94 1.29 1.97
N SER A 70 4.45 0.06 1.88
CA SER A 70 3.08 -0.29 2.25
C SER A 70 2.79 -0.07 3.75
N VAL A 71 3.72 -0.44 4.63
CA VAL A 71 3.59 -0.19 6.08
C VAL A 71 3.60 1.31 6.37
N ILE A 72 4.49 2.06 5.74
CA ILE A 72 4.58 3.52 5.87
C ILE A 72 3.32 4.19 5.33
N ALA A 73 2.76 3.70 4.22
CA ALA A 73 1.49 4.17 3.66
C ALA A 73 0.36 4.06 4.68
N GLY A 74 0.25 2.92 5.36
CA GLY A 74 -0.72 2.71 6.42
C GLY A 74 -0.54 3.68 7.59
N ALA A 75 0.72 3.94 7.98
CA ALA A 75 1.02 4.87 9.05
C ALA A 75 0.67 6.33 8.69
N ILE A 76 0.99 6.75 7.47
CA ILE A 76 0.68 8.11 6.97
C ILE A 76 -0.82 8.27 6.67
N GLY A 77 -1.50 7.20 6.25
CA GLY A 77 -2.94 7.17 5.99
C GLY A 77 -3.78 7.25 7.26
N SER A 78 -3.24 6.80 8.39
CA SER A 78 -3.88 6.85 9.71
C SER A 78 -3.03 7.61 10.74
N PRO A 79 -2.70 8.90 10.48
CA PRO A 79 -1.67 9.61 11.23
C PRO A 79 -2.01 9.75 12.71
N ALA A 80 -3.28 10.02 13.05
CA ALA A 80 -3.72 10.12 14.45
C ALA A 80 -3.50 8.82 15.24
N PHE A 81 -3.67 7.66 14.61
CA PHE A 81 -3.43 6.37 15.24
C PHE A 81 -1.93 6.08 15.37
N SER A 82 -1.16 6.37 14.32
CA SER A 82 0.29 6.14 14.31
C SER A 82 1.04 7.08 15.24
N ILE A 83 0.63 8.34 15.37
CA ILE A 83 1.19 9.30 16.34
C ILE A 83 0.87 8.84 17.77
N ARG A 84 -0.37 8.43 18.04
CA ARG A 84 -0.76 7.88 19.36
C ARG A 84 0.02 6.64 19.76
N ARG A 85 0.44 5.82 18.79
CA ARG A 85 1.29 4.64 19.03
C ARG A 85 2.80 4.94 19.06
N GLY A 86 3.20 6.21 18.86
CA GLY A 86 4.61 6.60 18.77
C GLY A 86 5.32 6.04 17.52
N LEU A 87 4.56 5.57 16.52
CA LEU A 87 5.10 5.04 15.27
C LEU A 87 5.43 6.16 14.28
N LEU A 88 4.67 7.25 14.29
CA LEU A 88 4.87 8.39 13.40
C LEU A 88 5.11 9.64 14.23
N ASP A 89 6.19 10.36 13.95
CA ASP A 89 6.46 11.65 14.56
C ASP A 89 5.62 12.74 13.88
N GLU A 90 5.08 13.68 14.67
CA GLU A 90 4.21 14.73 14.15
C GLU A 90 4.96 15.71 13.23
N GLN A 91 6.24 16.01 13.52
CA GLN A 91 7.06 16.86 12.66
C GLN A 91 7.40 16.16 11.34
N ASP A 92 7.76 14.88 11.38
CA ASP A 92 7.99 14.09 10.16
C ASP A 92 6.72 14.02 9.30
N HIS A 93 5.54 13.89 9.93
CA HIS A 93 4.27 13.89 9.22
C HIS A 93 3.99 15.21 8.49
N LEU A 94 4.28 16.35 9.14
CA LEU A 94 4.05 17.68 8.58
C LEU A 94 5.07 18.04 7.49
N GLN A 95 6.31 17.60 7.63
CA GLN A 95 7.39 17.84 6.65
C GLN A 95 7.40 16.84 5.50
N PHE A 96 6.57 15.80 5.57
CA PHE A 96 6.55 14.76 4.56
C PHE A 96 6.18 15.32 3.17
N PRO A 97 6.94 14.97 2.11
CA PRO A 97 6.71 15.49 0.76
C PRO A 97 5.29 15.16 0.26
N ARG A 98 4.47 16.19 0.04
CA ARG A 98 3.06 16.06 -0.36
C ARG A 98 2.87 15.23 -1.64
N TYR A 99 3.77 15.40 -2.61
CA TYR A 99 3.73 14.67 -3.87
C TYR A 99 3.94 13.16 -3.67
N LEU A 100 4.78 12.78 -2.70
CA LEU A 100 5.09 11.41 -2.34
C LEU A 100 3.94 10.80 -1.52
N ARG A 101 3.37 11.61 -0.62
CA ARG A 101 2.20 11.23 0.20
C ARG A 101 1.03 10.81 -0.67
N GLY A 102 0.68 11.64 -1.66
CA GLY A 102 -0.39 11.34 -2.60
C GLY A 102 -0.15 10.03 -3.34
N LYS A 103 1.05 9.87 -3.92
CA LYS A 103 1.42 8.64 -4.67
C LYS A 103 1.32 7.38 -3.81
N ILE A 104 1.88 7.41 -2.61
CA ILE A 104 1.90 6.26 -1.69
C ILE A 104 0.48 5.92 -1.22
N LEU A 105 -0.32 6.94 -0.87
CA LEU A 105 -1.71 6.72 -0.44
C LEU A 105 -2.59 6.19 -1.58
N ILE A 106 -2.41 6.69 -2.80
CA ILE A 106 -3.12 6.19 -3.98
C ILE A 106 -2.73 4.74 -4.24
N ALA A 107 -1.43 4.40 -4.28
CA ALA A 107 -0.95 3.04 -4.48
C ALA A 107 -1.47 2.08 -3.39
N SER A 108 -1.40 2.49 -2.13
CA SER A 108 -1.91 1.72 -0.99
C SER A 108 -3.43 1.54 -1.02
N SER A 109 -4.18 2.56 -1.44
CA SER A 109 -5.63 2.48 -1.61
C SER A 109 -6.00 1.51 -2.72
N LEU A 110 -5.29 1.54 -3.85
CA LEU A 110 -5.49 0.60 -4.96
C LEU A 110 -5.22 -0.85 -4.53
N ASN A 111 -4.14 -1.08 -3.78
CA ASN A 111 -3.85 -2.41 -3.22
C ASN A 111 -4.93 -2.85 -2.22
N THR A 112 -5.39 -1.95 -1.35
CA THR A 112 -6.43 -2.26 -0.35
C THR A 112 -7.76 -2.58 -1.01
N ILE A 113 -8.15 -1.83 -2.04
CA ILE A 113 -9.36 -2.10 -2.84
C ILE A 113 -9.22 -3.44 -3.54
N GLY A 114 -8.07 -3.73 -4.16
CA GLY A 114 -7.81 -5.01 -4.81
C GLY A 114 -7.91 -6.20 -3.84
N ILE A 115 -7.29 -6.10 -2.67
CA ILE A 115 -7.34 -7.13 -1.62
C ILE A 115 -8.76 -7.30 -1.08
N ALA A 116 -9.46 -6.20 -0.78
CA ALA A 116 -10.84 -6.23 -0.29
C ALA A 116 -11.79 -6.87 -1.31
N TRP A 117 -11.58 -6.60 -2.61
CA TRP A 117 -12.36 -7.18 -3.68
C TRP A 117 -12.17 -8.69 -3.79
N VAL A 118 -10.92 -9.15 -3.75
CA VAL A 118 -10.59 -10.58 -3.74
C VAL A 118 -11.15 -11.26 -2.50
N ALA A 119 -10.96 -10.65 -1.32
CA ALA A 119 -11.49 -11.16 -0.07
C ALA A 119 -13.02 -11.31 -0.11
N ALA A 120 -13.74 -10.28 -0.59
CA ALA A 120 -15.19 -10.34 -0.76
C ALA A 120 -15.62 -11.46 -1.70
N TYR A 121 -14.91 -11.65 -2.83
CA TYR A 121 -15.18 -12.73 -3.77
C TYR A 121 -15.00 -14.13 -3.13
N TYR A 122 -13.91 -14.34 -2.40
CA TYR A 122 -13.67 -15.60 -1.69
C TYR A 122 -14.68 -15.83 -0.56
N LEU A 123 -15.05 -14.78 0.16
CA LEU A 123 -16.01 -14.84 1.26
C LEU A 123 -17.43 -15.18 0.74
N MET A 124 -17.83 -14.59 -0.38
CA MET A 124 -19.06 -15.00 -1.09
C MET A 124 -19.01 -16.45 -1.56
N LYS A 125 -17.85 -16.94 -2.01
CA LYS A 125 -17.67 -18.33 -2.41
C LYS A 125 -17.72 -19.28 -1.21
N LEU A 126 -17.23 -18.87 -0.04
CA LEU A 126 -17.19 -19.70 1.18
C LEU A 126 -18.58 -19.84 1.83
N ILE A 127 -19.42 -18.80 1.73
CA ILE A 127 -20.78 -18.78 2.29
C ILE A 127 -21.77 -19.60 1.43
N LYS A 128 -21.38 -20.05 0.24
CA LYS A 128 -22.23 -20.67 -0.76
C LYS A 128 -21.87 -22.12 -1.01
#